data_AF-A0A7Z0QEA2-F1
#
_entry.id   AF-A0A7Z0QEA2-F1
#
_cell.length_a   1.000
_cell.length_b   1.000
_cell.length_c   1.000
_cell.angle_alpha   90.00
_cell.angle_beta   90.00
_cell.angle_gamma   90.00
#
_symmetry.space_group_name_H-M   'P 1'
#
loop_
_entity.id
_entity.type
_entity.pdbx_description
1 polymer ?
#
loop_
_entity_poly.entity_id
_entity_poly.type
_entity_poly.pdbx_seq_one_letter_code
_entity_poly.pdbx_strand_id
1 'polypeptide(L)'
;MRRANKAVPLARRNPDVYAKQLEIAGPEAWPEFLRAAWQIVAIELRKPDLATRVVIDAVRPANVCARAITARFHATTSGQARDMVLRAAKRISARIKRIPAAARHALDEVARCELDGDANSETIAGFLTACSEVVARFPDAQLAQEIQDELSGWPNAAAAATIDERSERPRIHLVHEFDSMPPFERREVEERLTILLKDSPSGPLALEAFTAIANALKARPHAATRRSIVGLHVTYVSGVAEIWRHSGLEPGRSYLLDKPQHKGRFHRFLELVLRDHLDLDPRRKTVPEDRSEWLIRDEDLKAALTAIRKK
;
A
#
# COMPACT_ATOMS: atom_id res chain seq x y z
N MET A 1 32.52 -7.62 4.82
CA MET A 1 31.04 -7.43 4.83
C MET A 1 30.55 -7.16 3.41
N ARG A 2 29.99 -8.16 2.71
CA ARG A 2 29.28 -7.92 1.44
C ARG A 2 27.92 -7.31 1.76
N ARG A 3 27.67 -6.06 1.37
CA ARG A 3 26.31 -5.51 1.34
C ARG A 3 25.50 -6.39 0.38
N ALA A 4 24.57 -7.18 0.91
CA ALA A 4 23.57 -7.85 0.09
C ALA A 4 22.76 -6.74 -0.59
N ASN A 5 22.97 -6.55 -1.90
CA ASN A 5 22.11 -5.69 -2.70
C ASN A 5 20.71 -6.29 -2.61
N LYS A 6 19.82 -5.62 -1.89
CA LYS A 6 18.42 -6.03 -1.77
C LYS A 6 17.85 -6.15 -3.18
N ALA A 7 17.21 -7.28 -3.47
CA ALA A 7 16.58 -7.50 -4.77
C ALA A 7 15.57 -6.38 -5.03
N VAL A 8 15.65 -5.75 -6.19
CA VAL A 8 14.67 -4.73 -6.60
C VAL A 8 13.35 -5.46 -6.88
N PRO A 9 12.21 -5.10 -6.27
CA PRO A 9 10.96 -5.78 -6.53
C PRO A 9 10.60 -5.77 -8.01
N LEU A 10 10.04 -6.87 -8.53
CA LEU A 10 9.70 -7.01 -9.95
C LEU A 10 8.80 -5.86 -10.44
N ALA A 11 8.03 -5.19 -9.56
CA ALA A 11 7.11 -4.11 -9.92
C ALA A 11 7.83 -2.83 -10.35
N ARG A 12 9.12 -2.72 -9.98
CA ARG A 12 9.99 -1.57 -10.28
C ARG A 12 10.95 -1.86 -11.43
N ARG A 13 10.94 -3.09 -11.97
CA ARG A 13 11.80 -3.49 -13.09
C ARG A 13 11.09 -3.23 -14.42
N ASN A 14 11.86 -2.87 -15.44
CA ASN A 14 11.40 -2.97 -16.83
C ASN A 14 11.39 -4.47 -17.21
N PRO A 15 10.22 -5.05 -17.56
CA PRO A 15 10.11 -6.49 -17.82
C PRO A 15 10.95 -6.94 -19.02
N ASP A 16 11.15 -6.09 -20.03
CA ASP A 16 11.91 -6.43 -21.23
C ASP A 16 13.42 -6.44 -20.97
N VAL A 17 13.91 -5.47 -20.19
CA VAL A 17 15.30 -5.44 -19.74
C VAL A 17 15.57 -6.63 -18.83
N TYR A 18 14.64 -6.93 -17.93
CA TYR A 18 14.78 -8.05 -17.00
C TYR A 18 14.73 -9.40 -17.70
N ALA A 19 13.83 -9.57 -18.69
CA ALA A 19 13.80 -10.74 -19.56
C ALA A 19 15.15 -10.96 -20.26
N LYS A 20 15.70 -9.94 -20.92
CA LYS A 20 17.02 -10.01 -21.58
C LYS A 20 18.14 -10.38 -20.61
N GLN A 21 18.11 -9.85 -19.38
CA GLN A 21 19.09 -10.22 -18.35
C GLN A 21 19.00 -11.71 -17.97
N LEU A 22 17.78 -12.24 -17.86
CA LEU A 22 17.56 -13.67 -17.60
C LEU A 22 18.04 -14.54 -18.77
N GLU A 23 17.81 -14.11 -20.02
CA GLU A 23 18.30 -14.81 -21.22
C GLU A 23 19.84 -14.94 -21.20
N ILE A 24 20.54 -13.86 -20.88
CA ILE A 24 22.02 -13.82 -20.86
C ILE A 24 22.60 -14.64 -19.70
N ALA A 25 22.02 -14.53 -18.50
CA ALA A 25 22.61 -15.07 -17.28
C ALA A 25 22.47 -16.61 -17.16
N GLY A 26 21.45 -17.18 -17.78
CA GLY A 26 21.11 -18.61 -17.65
C GLY A 26 20.51 -19.00 -16.28
N PRO A 27 19.78 -20.13 -16.19
CA PRO A 27 19.03 -20.52 -14.98
C PRO A 27 19.88 -20.65 -13.70
N GLU A 28 21.17 -20.95 -13.82
CA GLU A 28 22.08 -21.08 -12.69
C GLU A 28 22.31 -19.75 -11.97
N ALA A 29 22.22 -18.63 -12.68
CA ALA A 29 22.41 -17.28 -12.15
C ALA A 29 21.09 -16.57 -11.82
N TRP A 30 19.94 -17.19 -12.09
CA TRP A 30 18.63 -16.62 -11.79
C TRP A 30 18.35 -16.57 -10.28
N PRO A 31 17.45 -15.66 -9.84
CA PRO A 31 16.89 -15.72 -8.49
C PRO A 31 16.29 -17.09 -8.18
N GLU A 32 16.43 -17.53 -6.92
CA GLU A 32 16.04 -18.85 -6.44
C GLU A 32 14.61 -19.24 -6.84
N PHE A 33 13.65 -18.32 -6.73
CA PHE A 33 12.26 -18.56 -7.09
C PHE A 33 12.05 -18.76 -8.60
N LEU A 34 12.74 -18.02 -9.47
CA LEU A 34 12.67 -18.24 -10.93
C LEU A 34 13.38 -19.52 -11.34
N ARG A 35 14.48 -19.86 -10.64
CA ARG A 35 15.15 -21.14 -10.84
C ARG A 35 14.24 -22.31 -10.45
N ALA A 36 13.52 -22.21 -9.33
CA ALA A 36 12.52 -23.21 -8.95
C ALA A 36 11.37 -23.30 -9.98
N ALA A 37 10.89 -22.16 -10.51
CA ALA A 37 9.89 -22.16 -11.59
C ALA A 37 10.42 -22.85 -12.85
N TRP A 38 11.69 -22.62 -13.18
CA TRP A 38 12.38 -23.30 -14.28
C TRP A 38 12.48 -24.81 -14.02
N GLN A 39 12.83 -25.24 -12.80
CA GLN A 39 12.92 -26.66 -12.42
C GLN A 39 11.59 -27.40 -12.61
N ILE A 40 10.46 -26.76 -12.33
CA ILE A 40 9.13 -27.35 -12.59
C ILE A 40 8.99 -27.70 -14.08
N VAL A 41 9.36 -26.81 -14.98
CA VAL A 41 9.20 -27.04 -16.43
C VAL A 41 10.29 -27.99 -16.96
N ALA A 42 11.54 -27.74 -16.61
CA ALA A 42 12.67 -28.50 -17.14
C ALA A 42 12.73 -29.93 -16.60
N ILE A 43 12.54 -30.11 -15.29
CA ILE A 43 12.77 -31.36 -14.59
C ILE A 43 11.47 -32.09 -14.32
N GLU A 44 10.51 -31.46 -13.64
CA GLU A 44 9.26 -32.15 -13.27
C GLU A 44 8.37 -32.46 -14.48
N LEU A 45 8.28 -31.51 -15.44
CA LEU A 45 7.54 -31.71 -16.70
C LEU A 45 8.40 -32.31 -17.81
N ARG A 46 9.72 -32.48 -17.59
CA ARG A 46 10.68 -33.03 -18.56
C ARG A 46 10.70 -32.26 -19.89
N LYS A 47 10.64 -30.93 -19.84
CA LYS A 47 10.67 -30.02 -21.00
C LYS A 47 11.81 -28.99 -20.89
N PRO A 48 13.07 -29.42 -20.82
CA PRO A 48 14.22 -28.51 -20.62
C PRO A 48 14.35 -27.45 -21.70
N ASP A 49 14.10 -27.82 -22.96
CA ASP A 49 14.25 -26.93 -24.12
C ASP A 49 13.26 -25.76 -24.12
N LEU A 50 12.15 -25.90 -23.39
CA LEU A 50 11.08 -24.90 -23.31
C LEU A 50 11.13 -24.10 -22.01
N ALA A 51 11.80 -24.61 -20.97
CA ALA A 51 11.72 -24.08 -19.62
C ALA A 51 12.19 -22.63 -19.51
N THR A 52 13.29 -22.29 -20.17
CA THR A 52 13.84 -20.93 -20.16
C THR A 52 12.84 -19.94 -20.74
N ARG A 53 12.32 -20.22 -21.94
CA ARG A 53 11.35 -19.36 -22.62
C ARG A 53 10.06 -19.21 -21.83
N VAL A 54 9.51 -20.32 -21.33
CA VAL A 54 8.25 -20.32 -20.56
C VAL A 54 8.35 -19.47 -19.28
N VAL A 55 9.47 -19.54 -18.56
CA VAL A 55 9.67 -18.69 -17.37
C VAL A 55 9.79 -17.22 -17.76
N ILE A 56 10.59 -16.90 -18.77
CA ILE A 56 10.83 -15.52 -19.21
C ILE A 56 9.53 -14.88 -19.72
N ASP A 57 8.76 -15.59 -20.55
CA ASP A 57 7.47 -15.11 -21.05
C ASP A 57 6.49 -14.87 -19.90
N ALA A 58 6.53 -15.69 -18.85
CA ALA A 58 5.67 -15.55 -17.67
C ALA A 58 6.05 -14.37 -16.74
N VAL A 59 7.26 -13.81 -16.87
CA VAL A 59 7.69 -12.63 -16.10
C VAL A 59 6.90 -11.38 -16.49
N ARG A 60 6.55 -11.22 -17.77
CA ARG A 60 5.79 -10.06 -18.25
C ARG A 60 4.39 -9.96 -17.63
N PRO A 61 3.51 -10.99 -17.70
CA PRO A 61 2.21 -10.94 -17.02
C PRO A 61 2.34 -10.82 -15.50
N ALA A 62 3.39 -11.39 -14.88
CA ALA A 62 3.66 -11.20 -13.45
C ALA A 62 3.98 -9.74 -13.11
N ASN A 63 4.86 -9.10 -13.89
CA ASN A 63 5.21 -7.68 -13.75
C ASN A 63 3.96 -6.78 -13.89
N VAL A 64 3.12 -7.02 -14.91
CA VAL A 64 1.88 -6.26 -15.12
C VAL A 64 0.93 -6.41 -13.93
N CYS A 65 0.69 -7.66 -13.49
CA CYS A 65 -0.16 -7.96 -12.36
C CYS A 65 0.25 -7.18 -11.11
N ALA A 66 1.53 -7.22 -10.80
CA ALA A 66 2.00 -6.63 -9.57
C ALA A 66 2.26 -5.13 -9.64
N ARG A 67 2.59 -4.55 -10.80
CA ARG A 67 2.51 -3.11 -10.99
C ARG A 67 1.10 -2.62 -10.67
N ALA A 68 0.07 -3.34 -11.12
CA ALA A 68 -1.31 -3.02 -10.81
C ALA A 68 -1.64 -3.21 -9.32
N ILE A 69 -1.13 -4.25 -8.66
CA ILE A 69 -1.29 -4.45 -7.20
C ILE A 69 -0.59 -3.32 -6.41
N THR A 70 0.66 -2.99 -6.73
CA THR A 70 1.40 -1.91 -6.07
C THR A 70 0.72 -0.56 -6.28
N ALA A 71 0.29 -0.25 -7.51
CA ALA A 71 -0.47 0.96 -7.80
C ALA A 71 -1.78 1.01 -7.00
N ARG A 72 -2.48 -0.13 -6.86
CA ARG A 72 -3.67 -0.22 -6.02
C ARG A 72 -3.37 -0.05 -4.54
N PHE A 73 -2.29 -0.65 -4.03
CA PHE A 73 -1.89 -0.49 -2.64
C PHE A 73 -1.65 0.98 -2.33
N HIS A 74 -0.88 1.68 -3.16
CA HIS A 74 -0.68 3.13 -3.05
C HIS A 74 -1.98 3.91 -3.17
N ALA A 75 -2.84 3.59 -4.15
CA ALA A 75 -4.14 4.25 -4.30
C ALA A 75 -5.07 4.03 -3.10
N THR A 76 -4.98 2.85 -2.46
CA THR A 76 -5.79 2.49 -1.28
C THR A 76 -5.25 3.21 -0.05
N THR A 77 -3.94 3.20 0.19
CA THR A 77 -3.34 3.91 1.34
C THR A 77 -3.53 5.42 1.23
N SER A 78 -3.39 5.99 0.03
CA SER A 78 -3.64 7.41 -0.21
C SER A 78 -5.12 7.79 -0.08
N GLY A 79 -6.03 6.94 -0.57
CA GLY A 79 -7.46 7.15 -0.42
C GLY A 79 -7.95 7.01 1.03
N GLN A 80 -7.31 6.15 1.82
CA GLN A 80 -7.62 5.97 3.24
C GLN A 80 -7.33 7.24 4.05
N ALA A 81 -6.15 7.84 3.87
CA ALA A 81 -5.79 9.10 4.54
C ALA A 81 -6.82 10.21 4.22
N ARG A 82 -7.15 10.38 2.93
CA ARG A 82 -8.21 11.31 2.49
C ARG A 82 -9.54 11.04 3.19
N ASP A 83 -10.01 9.79 3.17
CA ASP A 83 -11.30 9.43 3.74
C ASP A 83 -11.31 9.58 5.27
N MET A 84 -10.16 9.45 5.93
CA MET A 84 -10.00 9.70 7.36
C MET A 84 -10.09 11.20 7.65
N VAL A 85 -9.34 12.04 6.93
CA VAL A 85 -9.40 13.50 7.09
C VAL A 85 -10.81 14.04 6.78
N LEU A 86 -11.42 13.58 5.69
CA LEU A 86 -12.79 13.94 5.31
C LEU A 86 -13.81 13.59 6.40
N ARG A 87 -13.72 12.38 6.96
CA ARG A 87 -14.65 11.93 8.02
C ARG A 87 -14.43 12.70 9.31
N ALA A 88 -13.18 12.90 9.72
CA ALA A 88 -12.83 13.66 10.91
C ALA A 88 -13.34 15.12 10.79
N ALA A 89 -13.02 15.82 9.69
CA ALA A 89 -13.46 17.20 9.46
C ALA A 89 -15.00 17.35 9.46
N LYS A 90 -15.73 16.37 8.90
CA LYS A 90 -17.21 16.34 8.96
C LYS A 90 -17.73 16.14 10.38
N ARG A 91 -17.13 15.25 11.16
CA ARG A 91 -17.56 14.99 12.54
C ARG A 91 -17.24 16.18 13.44
N ILE A 92 -16.04 16.74 13.32
CA ILE A 92 -15.61 17.92 14.08
C ILE A 92 -16.54 19.11 13.78
N SER A 93 -16.78 19.44 12.50
CA SER A 93 -17.70 20.54 12.14
C SER A 93 -19.13 20.33 12.66
N ALA A 94 -19.64 19.09 12.65
CA ALA A 94 -20.94 18.79 13.25
C ALA A 94 -20.96 18.99 14.78
N ARG A 95 -19.86 18.68 15.47
CA ARG A 95 -19.72 18.82 16.92
C ARG A 95 -19.51 20.27 17.36
N ILE A 96 -18.72 21.07 16.63
CA ILE A 96 -18.48 22.50 16.92
C ILE A 96 -19.80 23.28 17.04
N LYS A 97 -20.81 22.94 16.24
CA LYS A 97 -22.14 23.56 16.32
C LYS A 97 -22.85 23.36 17.66
N ARG A 98 -22.46 22.32 18.42
CA ARG A 98 -23.14 21.84 19.62
C ARG A 98 -22.31 21.98 20.89
N ILE A 99 -21.00 22.24 20.78
CA ILE A 99 -20.15 22.46 21.96
C ILE A 99 -20.52 23.76 22.68
N PRO A 100 -20.17 23.90 23.98
CA PRO A 100 -20.38 25.14 24.73
C PRO A 100 -19.78 26.37 24.04
N ALA A 101 -20.42 27.53 24.20
CA ALA A 101 -20.01 28.77 23.53
C ALA A 101 -18.55 29.15 23.84
N ALA A 102 -18.10 28.99 25.09
CA ALA A 102 -16.71 29.27 25.48
C ALA A 102 -15.69 28.44 24.68
N ALA A 103 -15.93 27.13 24.53
CA ALA A 103 -15.07 26.24 23.75
C ALA A 103 -15.10 26.58 22.25
N ARG A 104 -16.29 26.96 21.74
CA ARG A 104 -16.45 27.40 20.35
C ARG A 104 -15.68 28.68 20.06
N HIS A 105 -15.80 29.70 20.91
CA HIS A 105 -15.08 30.95 20.75
C HIS A 105 -13.56 30.75 20.82
N ALA A 106 -13.08 29.87 21.71
CA ALA A 106 -11.67 29.54 21.78
C ALA A 106 -11.16 28.85 20.49
N LEU A 107 -11.97 27.97 19.89
CA LEU A 107 -11.65 27.37 18.59
C LEU A 107 -11.68 28.39 17.45
N ASP A 108 -12.66 29.28 17.42
CA ASP A 108 -12.73 30.35 16.42
C ASP A 108 -11.52 31.28 16.51
N GLU A 109 -11.04 31.56 17.72
CA GLU A 109 -9.82 32.35 17.90
C GLU A 109 -8.58 31.64 17.37
N VAL A 110 -8.46 30.32 17.59
CA VAL A 110 -7.40 29.51 16.97
C VAL A 110 -7.47 29.58 15.45
N ALA A 111 -8.67 29.50 14.87
CA ALA A 111 -8.83 29.60 13.42
C ALA A 111 -8.34 30.95 12.88
N ARG A 112 -8.62 32.06 13.58
CA ARG A 112 -8.13 33.39 13.20
C ARG A 112 -6.61 33.55 13.36
N CYS A 113 -6.03 32.99 14.41
CA CYS A 113 -4.61 33.12 14.69
C CYS A 113 -3.73 32.24 13.78
N GLU A 114 -4.15 30.99 13.55
CA GLU A 114 -3.32 30.00 12.83
C GLU A 114 -3.56 30.03 11.32
N LEU A 115 -4.74 30.48 10.87
CA LEU A 115 -5.07 30.61 9.46
C LEU A 115 -5.11 32.09 9.07
N ASP A 116 -3.94 32.72 9.07
CA ASP A 116 -3.75 34.07 8.53
C ASP A 116 -3.03 34.01 7.17
N GLY A 117 -3.47 34.84 6.22
CA GLY A 117 -2.90 34.91 4.87
C GLY A 117 -3.31 33.75 3.93
N ASP A 118 -2.34 33.13 3.26
CA ASP A 118 -2.57 31.99 2.36
C ASP A 118 -2.39 30.67 3.13
N ALA A 119 -3.35 29.75 3.00
CA ALA A 119 -3.28 28.46 3.67
C ALA A 119 -2.30 27.51 2.97
N ASN A 120 -1.39 26.94 3.76
CA ASN A 120 -0.44 25.90 3.34
C ASN A 120 -0.40 24.75 4.36
N SER A 121 0.27 23.65 4.02
CA SER A 121 0.37 22.47 4.89
C SER A 121 0.87 22.78 6.32
N GLU A 122 1.77 23.76 6.50
CA GLU A 122 2.27 24.15 7.82
C GLU A 122 1.21 24.90 8.64
N THR A 123 0.52 25.88 8.06
CA THR A 123 -0.58 26.60 8.72
C THR A 123 -1.75 25.68 9.07
N ILE A 124 -2.06 24.70 8.21
CA ILE A 124 -3.10 23.70 8.47
C ILE A 124 -2.69 22.79 9.63
N ALA A 125 -1.43 22.36 9.67
CA ALA A 125 -0.90 21.56 10.78
C ALA A 125 -0.90 22.35 12.10
N GLY A 126 -0.53 23.64 12.07
CA GLY A 126 -0.61 24.57 13.21
C GLY A 126 -2.04 24.70 13.72
N PHE A 127 -2.98 25.00 12.83
CA PHE A 127 -4.41 25.07 13.13
C PHE A 127 -4.96 23.80 13.80
N LEU A 128 -4.70 22.62 13.21
CA LEU A 128 -5.14 21.35 13.78
C LEU A 128 -4.51 21.09 15.15
N THR A 129 -3.26 21.54 15.35
CA THR A 129 -2.54 21.39 16.60
C THR A 129 -3.09 22.27 17.70
N ALA A 130 -3.22 23.57 17.44
CA ALA A 130 -3.80 24.52 18.36
C ALA A 130 -5.26 24.18 18.70
N CYS A 131 -6.04 23.65 17.75
CA CYS A 131 -7.39 23.16 18.03
C CYS A 131 -7.40 22.05 19.08
N SER A 132 -6.47 21.09 18.99
CA SER A 132 -6.35 20.00 19.96
C SER A 132 -6.00 20.53 21.35
N GLU A 133 -5.04 21.45 21.44
CA GLU A 133 -4.65 22.08 22.70
C GLU A 133 -5.80 22.88 23.33
N VAL A 134 -6.63 23.53 22.53
CA VAL A 134 -7.79 24.28 23.02
C VAL A 134 -8.87 23.35 23.56
N VAL A 135 -9.26 22.31 22.83
CA VAL A 135 -10.35 21.42 23.29
C VAL A 135 -9.94 20.61 24.53
N ALA A 136 -8.65 20.33 24.70
CA ALA A 136 -8.11 19.68 25.90
C ALA A 136 -8.32 20.50 27.18
N ARG A 137 -8.56 21.82 27.08
CA ARG A 137 -8.87 22.70 28.23
C ARG A 137 -10.32 22.62 28.68
N PHE A 138 -11.17 21.88 27.97
CA PHE A 138 -12.59 21.70 28.29
C PHE A 138 -12.93 20.22 28.58
N PRO A 139 -12.27 19.57 29.56
CA PRO A 139 -12.41 18.12 29.80
C PRO A 139 -13.83 17.72 30.23
N ASP A 140 -14.57 18.63 30.87
CA ASP A 140 -15.94 18.38 31.34
C ASP A 140 -17.00 18.41 30.23
N ALA A 141 -16.61 18.87 29.02
CA ALA A 141 -17.51 18.91 27.87
C ALA A 141 -17.32 17.66 27.01
N GLN A 142 -18.26 16.71 27.09
CA GLN A 142 -18.23 15.46 26.31
C GLN A 142 -17.95 15.69 24.82
N LEU A 143 -18.59 16.69 24.20
CA LEU A 143 -18.38 16.99 22.78
C LEU A 143 -16.98 17.57 22.48
N ALA A 144 -16.35 18.27 23.42
CA ALA A 144 -14.97 18.72 23.28
C ALA A 144 -14.01 17.53 23.33
N GLN A 145 -14.27 16.56 24.21
CA GLN A 145 -13.54 15.29 24.24
C GLN A 145 -13.69 14.51 22.93
N GLU A 146 -14.90 14.42 22.38
CA GLU A 146 -15.09 13.78 21.09
C GLU A 146 -14.40 14.50 19.92
N ILE A 147 -14.20 15.83 20.00
CA ILE A 147 -13.37 16.57 19.02
C ILE A 147 -11.90 16.23 19.23
N GLN A 148 -11.45 16.17 20.49
CA GLN A 148 -10.08 15.79 20.84
C GLN A 148 -9.74 14.38 20.33
N ASP A 149 -10.66 13.43 20.44
CA ASP A 149 -10.48 12.06 19.97
C ASP A 149 -10.31 12.00 18.44
N GLU A 150 -11.02 12.85 17.68
CA GLU A 150 -10.85 12.93 16.21
C GLU A 150 -9.53 13.54 15.80
N LEU A 151 -9.10 14.60 16.49
CA LEU A 151 -7.83 15.28 16.22
C LEU A 151 -6.67 14.33 16.55
N SER A 152 -6.67 13.81 17.77
CA SER A 152 -5.60 12.99 18.30
C SER A 152 -5.59 11.57 17.72
N GLY A 153 -6.72 11.06 17.20
CA GLY A 153 -6.85 9.72 16.62
C GLY A 153 -6.99 8.59 17.64
N TRP A 154 -7.27 8.91 18.89
CA TRP A 154 -7.36 7.94 19.98
C TRP A 154 -8.82 7.60 20.27
N PRO A 155 -9.28 6.38 19.99
CA PRO A 155 -10.52 5.89 20.56
C PRO A 155 -10.20 5.38 21.96
N ASN A 156 -10.54 6.16 22.98
CA ASN A 156 -10.39 5.83 24.40
C ASN A 156 -8.95 5.90 24.96
N ALA A 157 -8.83 6.57 26.11
CA ALA A 157 -7.64 6.65 26.96
C ALA A 157 -7.01 5.29 27.34
N ALA A 158 -7.72 4.16 27.14
CA ALA A 158 -7.20 2.81 27.41
C ALA A 158 -6.08 2.36 26.45
N ALA A 159 -6.00 2.91 25.24
CA ALA A 159 -4.93 2.58 24.30
C ALA A 159 -3.61 3.33 24.61
N ALA A 160 -3.68 4.45 25.35
CA ALA A 160 -2.55 5.34 25.63
C ALA A 160 -1.43 4.68 26.46
N ALA A 161 -1.73 3.58 27.16
CA ALA A 161 -0.79 2.85 28.00
C ALA A 161 0.29 2.05 27.25
N THR A 162 0.34 2.09 25.90
CA THR A 162 1.22 1.21 25.10
C THR A 162 2.17 1.92 24.15
N ILE A 163 2.28 3.25 24.17
CA ILE A 163 3.18 3.98 23.25
C ILE A 163 4.37 4.59 24.02
N ASP A 164 5.54 4.07 23.65
CA ASP A 164 6.92 4.42 23.99
C ASP A 164 7.12 5.91 24.36
N GLU A 165 7.61 6.16 25.58
CA GLU A 165 7.90 7.48 26.19
C GLU A 165 8.98 8.30 25.44
N ARG A 166 9.43 7.86 24.26
CA ARG A 166 10.57 8.42 23.52
C ARG A 166 10.22 9.37 22.36
N SER A 167 8.94 9.56 22.04
CA SER A 167 8.53 10.58 21.05
C SER A 167 8.06 11.86 21.75
N GLU A 168 8.91 12.89 21.71
CA GLU A 168 8.80 14.15 22.47
C GLU A 168 7.54 15.02 22.21
N ARG A 169 6.61 14.66 21.33
CA ARG A 169 5.28 15.28 21.25
C ARG A 169 4.27 14.26 20.73
N PRO A 170 3.05 14.17 21.29
CA PRO A 170 1.98 13.41 20.67
C PRO A 170 1.67 14.07 19.32
N ARG A 171 2.14 13.47 18.22
CA ARG A 171 1.71 13.89 16.88
C ARG A 171 0.22 13.65 16.79
N ILE A 172 -0.53 14.72 16.57
CA ILE A 172 -1.97 14.67 16.34
C ILE A 172 -2.18 13.81 15.09
N HIS A 173 -2.90 12.71 15.26
CA HIS A 173 -3.11 11.73 14.20
C HIS A 173 -3.68 12.37 12.94
N LEU A 174 -4.59 13.33 13.07
CA LEU A 174 -5.17 14.03 11.93
C LEU A 174 -4.14 14.83 11.12
N VAL A 175 -3.09 15.36 11.76
CA VAL A 175 -1.96 16.01 11.05
C VAL A 175 -1.18 14.98 10.25
N HIS A 176 -0.90 13.82 10.85
CA HIS A 176 -0.24 12.73 10.15
C HIS A 176 -1.05 12.21 8.95
N GLU A 177 -2.36 12.06 9.11
CA GLU A 177 -3.26 11.67 8.02
C GLU A 177 -3.30 12.75 6.93
N PHE A 178 -3.34 14.03 7.30
CA PHE A 178 -3.27 15.13 6.35
C PHE A 178 -1.96 15.10 5.54
N ASP A 179 -0.82 14.96 6.20
CA ASP A 179 0.51 14.88 5.56
C ASP A 179 0.66 13.64 4.66
N SER A 180 -0.04 12.57 4.98
CA SER A 180 -0.05 11.32 4.22
C SER A 180 -0.94 11.39 2.96
N MET A 181 -1.74 12.45 2.79
CA MET A 181 -2.56 12.63 1.60
C MET A 181 -1.68 12.94 0.36
N PRO A 182 -2.12 12.52 -0.84
CA PRO A 182 -1.52 12.95 -2.10
C PRO A 182 -1.34 14.47 -2.17
N PRO A 183 -0.21 14.98 -2.69
CA PRO A 183 0.05 16.42 -2.79
C PRO A 183 -1.06 17.20 -3.52
N PHE A 184 -1.68 16.60 -4.53
CA PHE A 184 -2.79 17.21 -5.26
C PHE A 184 -4.03 17.43 -4.36
N GLU A 185 -4.36 16.48 -3.49
CA GLU A 185 -5.51 16.60 -2.58
C GLU A 185 -5.23 17.59 -1.45
N ARG A 186 -3.99 17.65 -0.95
CA ARG A 186 -3.57 18.70 -0.01
C ARG A 186 -3.71 20.08 -0.63
N ARG A 187 -3.24 20.27 -1.87
CA ARG A 187 -3.40 21.54 -2.60
C ARG A 187 -4.85 21.94 -2.76
N GLU A 188 -5.76 21.00 -3.02
CA GLU A 188 -7.19 21.31 -3.12
C GLU A 188 -7.76 21.83 -1.78
N VAL A 189 -7.29 21.29 -0.64
CA VAL A 189 -7.62 21.82 0.69
C VAL A 189 -7.01 23.20 0.93
N GLU A 190 -5.72 23.37 0.62
CA GLU A 190 -4.98 24.63 0.74
C GLU A 190 -5.64 25.75 -0.08
N GLU A 191 -5.98 25.47 -1.34
CA GLU A 191 -6.69 26.40 -2.23
C GLU A 191 -8.06 26.77 -1.67
N ARG A 192 -8.82 25.79 -1.16
CA ARG A 192 -10.16 26.03 -0.63
C ARG A 192 -10.14 26.85 0.65
N LEU A 193 -9.18 26.59 1.54
CA LEU A 193 -8.97 27.39 2.74
C LEU A 193 -8.48 28.78 2.38
N THR A 194 -7.57 28.92 1.42
CA THR A 194 -7.10 30.24 0.94
C THR A 194 -8.26 31.08 0.38
N ILE A 195 -9.19 30.48 -0.35
CA ILE A 195 -10.42 31.17 -0.81
C ILE A 195 -11.25 31.62 0.39
N LEU A 196 -11.47 30.73 1.38
CA LEU A 196 -12.20 31.07 2.61
C LEU A 196 -11.54 32.25 3.35
N LEU A 197 -10.22 32.28 3.45
CA LEU A 197 -9.48 33.36 4.11
C LEU A 197 -9.64 34.71 3.39
N LYS A 198 -9.65 34.69 2.06
CA LYS A 198 -9.87 35.89 1.24
C LYS A 198 -11.31 36.41 1.35
N ASP A 199 -12.27 35.53 1.54
CA ASP A 199 -13.70 35.87 1.64
C ASP A 199 -14.11 36.32 3.07
N SER A 200 -13.25 36.09 4.08
CA SER A 200 -13.55 36.36 5.50
C SER A 200 -12.66 37.48 6.09
N PRO A 201 -13.06 38.76 5.99
CA PRO A 201 -12.24 39.90 6.43
C PRO A 201 -11.98 39.97 7.95
N SER A 202 -12.79 39.27 8.76
CA SER A 202 -12.60 39.14 10.22
C SER A 202 -11.86 37.85 10.62
N GLY A 203 -11.30 37.14 9.65
CA GLY A 203 -10.76 35.78 9.81
C GLY A 203 -11.86 34.70 9.84
N PRO A 204 -11.49 33.44 9.53
CA PRO A 204 -12.45 32.35 9.44
C PRO A 204 -12.90 31.88 10.83
N LEU A 205 -14.10 31.33 10.92
CA LEU A 205 -14.52 30.56 12.08
C LEU A 205 -13.97 29.12 11.97
N ALA A 206 -13.74 28.45 13.11
CA ALA A 206 -13.24 27.07 13.10
C ALA A 206 -14.21 26.13 12.38
N LEU A 207 -15.51 26.37 12.56
CA LEU A 207 -16.56 25.64 11.85
C LEU A 207 -16.41 25.74 10.33
N GLU A 208 -16.11 26.94 9.82
CA GLU A 208 -15.95 27.22 8.39
C GLU A 208 -14.70 26.55 7.85
N ALA A 209 -13.58 26.62 8.58
CA ALA A 209 -12.34 25.95 8.23
C ALA A 209 -12.51 24.43 8.10
N PHE A 210 -13.08 23.76 9.12
CA PHE A 210 -13.35 22.31 9.04
C PHE A 210 -14.36 21.95 7.94
N THR A 211 -15.33 22.83 7.68
CA THR A 211 -16.29 22.64 6.58
C THR A 211 -15.62 22.78 5.22
N ALA A 212 -14.69 23.73 5.06
CA ALA A 212 -13.91 23.93 3.83
C ALA A 212 -13.02 22.71 3.55
N ILE A 213 -12.31 22.19 4.56
CA ILE A 213 -11.52 20.95 4.45
C ILE A 213 -12.41 19.79 3.99
N ALA A 214 -13.55 19.57 4.66
CA ALA A 214 -14.46 18.49 4.31
C ALA A 214 -15.04 18.64 2.89
N ASN A 215 -15.34 19.86 2.44
CA ASN A 215 -15.90 20.12 1.12
C ASN A 215 -14.87 19.94 0.00
N ALA A 216 -13.64 20.43 0.20
CA ALA A 216 -12.53 20.20 -0.73
C ALA A 216 -12.34 18.69 -0.96
N LEU A 217 -12.27 17.91 0.11
CA LEU A 217 -12.09 16.47 0.00
C LEU A 217 -13.33 15.74 -0.51
N LYS A 218 -14.55 16.31 -0.42
CA LYS A 218 -15.78 15.67 -0.94
C LYS A 218 -15.93 15.78 -2.46
N ALA A 219 -15.40 16.84 -3.07
CA ALA A 219 -15.67 17.22 -4.47
C ALA A 219 -15.20 16.16 -5.49
N ARG A 220 -14.21 15.34 -5.15
CA ARG A 220 -13.74 14.24 -5.99
C ARG A 220 -13.87 12.92 -5.26
N PRO A 221 -14.92 12.11 -5.51
CA PRO A 221 -14.87 10.72 -5.08
C PRO A 221 -13.62 10.11 -5.70
N HIS A 222 -12.71 9.60 -4.87
CA HIS A 222 -11.57 8.85 -5.37
C HIS A 222 -12.15 7.77 -6.29
N ALA A 223 -11.77 7.78 -7.56
CA ALA A 223 -12.15 6.73 -8.49
C ALA A 223 -11.44 5.48 -8.01
N ALA A 224 -12.02 4.84 -6.99
CA ALA A 224 -11.56 3.58 -6.45
C ALA A 224 -11.43 2.70 -7.68
N THR A 225 -10.20 2.33 -8.00
CA THR A 225 -9.89 1.53 -9.18
C THR A 225 -10.50 0.16 -8.89
N ARG A 226 -11.80 0.00 -9.21
CA ARG A 226 -12.67 -1.13 -8.82
C ARG A 226 -12.32 -2.41 -9.59
N ARG A 227 -11.10 -2.54 -10.12
CA ARG A 227 -10.61 -3.85 -10.54
C ARG A 227 -10.23 -4.62 -9.28
N SER A 228 -11.05 -5.58 -8.89
CA SER A 228 -10.78 -6.51 -7.79
C SER A 228 -9.36 -7.09 -7.91
N ILE A 229 -8.64 -7.26 -6.79
CA ILE A 229 -7.35 -7.99 -6.76
C ILE A 229 -7.54 -9.38 -7.35
N VAL A 230 -8.71 -9.98 -7.11
CA VAL A 230 -9.13 -11.24 -7.75
C VAL A 230 -9.11 -11.12 -9.27
N GLY A 231 -9.60 -10.01 -9.84
CA GLY A 231 -9.55 -9.76 -11.27
C GLY A 231 -8.12 -9.66 -11.81
N LEU A 232 -7.19 -9.03 -11.07
CA LEU A 232 -5.78 -8.96 -11.45
C LEU A 232 -5.13 -10.35 -11.43
N HIS A 233 -5.41 -11.16 -10.40
CA HIS A 233 -4.95 -12.55 -10.33
C HIS A 233 -5.54 -13.39 -11.47
N VAL A 234 -6.82 -13.23 -11.80
CA VAL A 234 -7.44 -13.94 -12.93
C VAL A 234 -6.77 -13.58 -14.26
N THR A 235 -6.48 -12.30 -14.51
CA THR A 235 -5.74 -11.88 -15.71
C THR A 235 -4.32 -12.46 -15.72
N TYR A 236 -3.61 -12.45 -14.59
CA TYR A 236 -2.28 -13.05 -14.47
C TYR A 236 -2.29 -14.55 -14.78
N VAL A 237 -3.16 -15.30 -14.10
CA VAL A 237 -3.31 -16.75 -14.27
C VAL A 237 -3.68 -17.08 -15.71
N SER A 238 -4.58 -16.32 -16.32
CA SER A 238 -5.00 -16.53 -17.71
C SER A 238 -3.85 -16.30 -18.69
N GLY A 239 -3.06 -15.23 -18.52
CA GLY A 239 -1.91 -14.95 -19.37
C GLY A 239 -0.81 -16.03 -19.27
N VAL A 240 -0.53 -16.53 -18.07
CA VAL A 240 0.46 -17.62 -17.90
C VAL A 240 -0.09 -18.96 -18.40
N ALA A 241 -1.39 -19.22 -18.22
CA ALA A 241 -2.04 -20.42 -18.79
C ALA A 241 -1.95 -20.43 -20.32
N GLU A 242 -2.09 -19.27 -20.96
CA GLU A 242 -1.92 -19.11 -22.40
C GLU A 242 -0.48 -19.41 -22.84
N ILE A 243 0.52 -18.89 -22.13
CA ILE A 243 1.95 -19.20 -22.39
C ILE A 243 2.22 -20.71 -22.30
N TRP A 244 1.67 -21.36 -21.27
CA TRP A 244 1.78 -22.81 -21.08
C TRP A 244 1.17 -23.56 -22.26
N ARG A 245 -0.06 -23.25 -22.65
CA ARG A 245 -0.74 -23.91 -23.79
C ARG A 245 0.02 -23.72 -25.10
N HIS A 246 0.50 -22.51 -25.39
CA HIS A 246 1.30 -22.22 -26.58
C HIS A 246 2.63 -23.00 -26.61
N SER A 247 3.14 -23.37 -25.44
CA SER A 247 4.34 -24.21 -25.30
C SER A 247 4.02 -25.71 -25.24
N GLY A 248 2.76 -26.11 -25.51
CA GLY A 248 2.33 -27.51 -25.44
C GLY A 248 2.28 -28.08 -24.02
N LEU A 249 2.19 -27.21 -23.00
CA LEU A 249 2.03 -27.59 -21.60
C LEU A 249 0.55 -27.45 -21.20
N GLU A 250 0.09 -28.35 -20.34
CA GLU A 250 -1.27 -28.31 -19.82
C GLU A 250 -1.33 -27.54 -18.49
N PRO A 251 -2.06 -26.40 -18.42
CA PRO A 251 -2.31 -25.74 -17.15
C PRO A 251 -3.26 -26.59 -16.30
N GLY A 252 -2.71 -27.41 -15.40
CA GLY A 252 -3.48 -28.28 -14.52
C GLY A 252 -4.21 -27.52 -13.42
N ARG A 253 -5.42 -27.98 -13.05
CA ARG A 253 -6.13 -27.50 -11.85
C ARG A 253 -5.53 -28.14 -10.58
N SER A 254 -5.65 -27.46 -9.45
CA SER A 254 -5.37 -28.09 -8.15
C SER A 254 -6.49 -29.09 -7.85
N TYR A 255 -6.25 -30.40 -8.03
CA TYR A 255 -7.28 -31.43 -7.90
C TYR A 255 -7.32 -32.13 -6.53
N LEU A 256 -6.58 -31.65 -5.53
CA LEU A 256 -6.62 -32.24 -4.19
C LEU A 256 -7.32 -31.29 -3.21
N LEU A 257 -8.66 -31.30 -3.25
CA LEU A 257 -9.52 -30.58 -2.29
C LEU A 257 -9.19 -30.97 -0.83
N ASP A 258 -8.70 -32.20 -0.64
CA ASP A 258 -8.50 -32.81 0.68
C ASP A 258 -7.10 -32.55 1.25
N LYS A 259 -6.20 -31.95 0.46
CA LYS A 259 -4.82 -31.58 0.84
C LYS A 259 -4.46 -30.21 0.26
N PRO A 260 -4.97 -29.10 0.83
CA PRO A 260 -4.72 -27.74 0.34
C PRO A 260 -3.22 -27.35 0.30
N GLN A 261 -2.35 -28.08 1.01
CA GLN A 261 -0.90 -27.96 0.92
C GLN A 261 -0.31 -28.43 -0.42
N HIS A 262 -1.00 -29.30 -1.17
CA HIS A 262 -0.52 -29.81 -2.47
C HIS A 262 -1.02 -28.96 -3.64
N LYS A 263 -0.29 -27.87 -3.92
CA LYS A 263 -0.51 -27.08 -5.14
C LYS A 263 0.02 -27.84 -6.36
N GLY A 264 -0.81 -27.98 -7.40
CA GLY A 264 -0.39 -28.58 -8.67
C GLY A 264 0.78 -27.82 -9.31
N ARG A 265 1.57 -28.47 -10.19
CA ARG A 265 2.77 -27.88 -10.83
C ARG A 265 2.53 -26.49 -11.41
N PHE A 266 1.42 -26.30 -12.10
CA PHE A 266 1.03 -25.01 -12.66
C PHE A 266 0.82 -23.93 -11.59
N HIS A 267 0.17 -24.26 -10.48
CA HIS A 267 -0.07 -23.34 -9.37
C HIS A 267 1.24 -22.98 -8.65
N ARG A 268 2.12 -23.96 -8.44
CA ARG A 268 3.46 -23.73 -7.89
C ARG A 268 4.28 -22.80 -8.79
N PHE A 269 4.24 -23.03 -10.09
CA PHE A 269 4.90 -22.18 -11.08
C PHE A 269 4.39 -20.73 -11.02
N LEU A 270 3.07 -20.52 -11.02
CA LEU A 270 2.46 -19.19 -10.90
C LEU A 270 2.95 -18.45 -9.64
N GLU A 271 2.95 -19.13 -8.50
CA GLU A 271 3.40 -18.53 -7.24
C GLU A 271 4.86 -18.16 -7.25
N LEU A 272 5.72 -19.03 -7.80
CA LEU A 272 7.14 -18.80 -7.89
C LEU A 272 7.47 -17.62 -8.80
N VAL A 273 6.80 -17.50 -9.96
CA VAL A 273 7.02 -16.38 -10.88
C VAL A 273 6.51 -15.05 -10.32
N LEU A 274 5.40 -15.06 -9.56
CA LEU A 274 4.85 -13.85 -8.93
C LEU A 274 5.54 -13.48 -7.60
N ARG A 275 6.36 -14.38 -7.02
CA ARG A 275 6.91 -14.26 -5.65
C ARG A 275 7.70 -12.98 -5.38
N ASP A 276 8.41 -12.45 -6.39
CA ASP A 276 9.19 -11.20 -6.28
C ASP A 276 8.34 -9.95 -5.97
N HIS A 277 7.01 -10.09 -5.94
CA HIS A 277 6.07 -9.02 -5.65
C HIS A 277 5.36 -9.12 -4.30
N LEU A 278 5.42 -10.26 -3.62
CA LEU A 278 4.78 -10.45 -2.31
C LEU A 278 5.67 -10.01 -1.14
N ASP A 279 6.92 -9.63 -1.40
CA ASP A 279 7.84 -9.00 -0.45
C ASP A 279 7.47 -7.52 -0.20
N LEU A 280 6.19 -7.26 0.05
CA LEU A 280 5.62 -5.95 0.35
C LEU A 280 5.89 -5.49 1.80
N ASP A 281 6.58 -6.28 2.62
CA ASP A 281 7.05 -5.83 3.92
C ASP A 281 8.25 -6.65 4.42
N PRO A 282 9.47 -6.09 4.47
CA PRO A 282 10.62 -6.76 5.10
C PRO A 282 10.44 -7.02 6.61
N ARG A 283 9.35 -6.55 7.24
CA ARG A 283 8.98 -6.82 8.63
C ARG A 283 7.95 -7.94 8.81
N ARG A 284 7.28 -8.40 7.74
CA ARG A 284 6.38 -9.57 7.81
C ARG A 284 7.17 -10.88 7.75
N LYS A 285 7.65 -11.32 8.91
CA LYS A 285 8.22 -12.67 9.15
C LYS A 285 7.17 -13.80 9.09
N THR A 286 6.25 -13.81 8.12
CA THR A 286 5.12 -14.76 8.13
C THR A 286 5.06 -15.71 6.94
N VAL A 287 6.11 -15.84 6.14
CA VAL A 287 6.24 -17.03 5.28
C VAL A 287 7.12 -18.04 6.03
N PRO A 288 6.62 -19.25 6.32
CA PRO A 288 7.42 -20.28 7.00
C PRO A 288 8.75 -20.48 6.27
N GLU A 289 9.84 -20.43 7.03
CA GLU A 289 11.23 -20.56 6.58
C GLU A 289 11.60 -21.96 6.05
N ASP A 290 10.63 -22.85 5.84
CA ASP A 290 10.90 -24.14 5.22
C ASP A 290 11.03 -24.00 3.70
N ARG A 291 12.23 -23.55 3.30
CA ARG A 291 12.66 -23.38 1.90
C ARG A 291 13.08 -24.71 1.26
N SER A 292 13.08 -25.81 2.03
CA SER A 292 13.67 -27.07 1.61
C SER A 292 12.74 -27.98 0.80
N GLU A 293 11.42 -27.81 0.91
CA GLU A 293 10.45 -28.64 0.18
C GLU A 293 10.30 -28.29 -1.31
N TRP A 294 10.75 -27.11 -1.73
CA TRP A 294 10.44 -26.56 -3.07
C TRP A 294 11.60 -26.59 -4.06
N LEU A 295 12.81 -26.90 -3.58
CA LEU A 295 14.02 -26.90 -4.38
C LEU A 295 14.56 -28.31 -4.53
N ILE A 296 14.76 -28.71 -5.79
CA ILE A 296 15.60 -29.85 -6.11
C ILE A 296 17.01 -29.50 -5.61
N ARG A 297 17.65 -30.40 -4.85
CA ARG A 297 18.98 -30.18 -4.27
C ARG A 297 19.97 -29.80 -5.36
N ASP A 298 20.91 -28.91 -5.07
CA ASP A 298 21.87 -28.39 -6.06
C ASP A 298 22.66 -29.49 -6.80
N GLU A 299 22.87 -30.64 -6.16
CA GLU A 299 23.51 -31.82 -6.76
C GLU A 299 22.62 -32.48 -7.83
N ASP A 300 21.33 -32.63 -7.55
CA ASP A 300 20.33 -33.16 -8.47
C ASP A 300 20.09 -32.19 -9.65
N LEU A 301 20.16 -30.88 -9.38
CA LEU A 301 20.11 -29.85 -10.42
C LEU A 301 21.32 -29.92 -11.36
N LYS A 302 22.54 -30.06 -10.81
CA LYS A 302 23.77 -30.22 -11.61
C LYS A 302 23.72 -31.51 -12.44
N ALA A 303 23.21 -32.60 -11.87
CA ALA A 303 23.04 -33.87 -12.59
C ALA A 303 22.03 -33.73 -13.74
N ALA A 304 20.88 -33.08 -13.51
CA ALA A 304 19.88 -32.82 -14.52
C ALA A 304 20.40 -31.93 -15.66
N LEU A 305 21.08 -30.81 -15.33
CA LEU A 305 21.70 -29.93 -16.32
C LEU A 305 22.78 -30.64 -17.14
N THR A 306 23.56 -31.51 -16.52
CA THR A 306 24.58 -32.33 -17.21
C THR A 306 23.93 -33.36 -18.15
N ALA A 307 22.81 -33.96 -17.75
CA ALA A 307 22.06 -34.90 -18.58
C ALA A 307 21.39 -34.22 -19.78
N ILE A 308 20.91 -32.97 -19.61
CA ILE A 308 20.35 -32.16 -20.69
C ILE A 308 21.43 -31.77 -21.71
N ARG A 309 22.61 -31.34 -21.25
CA ARG A 309 23.74 -30.96 -22.13
C ARG A 309 24.36 -32.11 -22.94
N LYS A 310 24.04 -33.36 -22.59
CA LYS A 310 24.54 -34.58 -23.28
C LYS A 310 23.58 -35.11 -24.35
N LYS A 311 22.40 -34.52 -24.49
CA LYS A 311 21.44 -34.81 -25.57
C LYS A 311 21.52 -33.73 -26.64
#